data_AF-N1WKX9-F1
#
_entry.id   AF-N1WKX9-F1
#
_cell.length_a   1.000
_cell.length_b   1.000
_cell.length_c   1.000
_cell.angle_alpha   90.00
_cell.angle_beta   90.00
_cell.angle_gamma   90.00
#
_symmetry.space_group_name_H-M   'P 1'
#
loop_
_entity.id
_entity.type
_entity.pdbx_description
1 polymer ?
#
loop_
_entity_poly.entity_id
_entity_poly.type
_entity_poly.pdbx_seq_one_letter_code
_entity_poly.pdbx_strand_id
1 'polypeptide(L)'
;MRKIFSVLLFSFFFFIVFSDCSPRKDETKEKAIVNYILYCGPGGTIDSCNAACGATYGETATNANLQSLTSCTSACSTNCNVLSLFLQFSNLNK
;
A
#
# COMPACT_ATOMS: atom_id res chain seq x y z
N MET A 1 4.14 44.71 -31.77
CA MET A 1 3.23 43.78 -31.05
C MET A 1 3.44 42.30 -31.42
N ARG A 2 3.56 41.92 -32.70
CA ARG A 2 3.73 40.52 -33.14
C ARG A 2 4.93 39.77 -32.52
N LYS A 3 6.07 40.45 -32.34
CA LYS A 3 7.30 39.87 -31.73
C LYS A 3 7.16 39.55 -30.23
N ILE A 4 6.41 40.36 -29.49
CA ILE A 4 6.19 40.19 -28.05
C ILE A 4 5.29 38.96 -27.80
N PHE A 5 4.30 38.77 -28.67
CA PHE A 5 3.40 37.62 -28.62
C PHE A 5 4.14 36.29 -28.86
N SER A 6 5.09 36.27 -29.79
CA SER A 6 5.94 35.08 -30.03
C SER A 6 6.85 34.76 -28.86
N VAL A 7 7.41 35.77 -28.18
CA VAL A 7 8.26 35.56 -26.99
C VAL A 7 7.45 35.00 -25.82
N LEU A 8 6.24 35.52 -25.61
CA LEU A 8 5.33 35.01 -24.58
C LEU A 8 4.90 33.57 -24.84
N LEU A 9 4.57 33.22 -26.09
CA LEU A 9 4.22 31.84 -26.48
C LEU A 9 5.39 30.88 -26.28
N PHE A 10 6.61 31.27 -26.64
CA PHE A 10 7.80 30.45 -26.45
C PHE A 10 8.11 30.23 -24.97
N SER A 11 7.97 31.28 -24.16
CA SER A 11 8.19 31.19 -22.71
C SER A 11 7.12 30.32 -22.04
N PHE A 12 5.86 30.41 -22.47
CA PHE A 12 4.77 29.57 -21.97
C PHE A 12 4.97 28.09 -22.33
N PHE A 13 5.41 27.80 -23.56
CA PHE A 13 5.78 26.43 -23.97
C PHE A 13 6.94 25.87 -23.15
N PHE A 14 7.95 26.69 -22.86
CA PHE A 14 9.04 26.30 -21.98
C PHE A 14 8.54 25.95 -20.57
N PHE A 15 7.66 26.77 -19.98
CA PHE A 15 7.11 26.47 -18.65
C PHE A 15 6.32 25.16 -18.62
N ILE A 16 5.53 24.84 -19.66
CA ILE A 16 4.77 23.58 -19.74
C ILE A 16 5.70 22.36 -19.78
N VAL A 17 6.78 22.43 -20.57
CA VAL A 17 7.75 21.32 -20.71
C VAL A 17 8.53 21.08 -19.41
N PHE A 18 8.77 22.13 -18.61
CA PHE A 18 9.45 22.00 -17.31
C PHE A 18 8.51 21.62 -16.15
N SER A 19 7.20 21.85 -16.25
CA SER A 19 6.24 21.53 -15.19
C SER A 19 5.89 20.04 -15.07
N ASP A 20 6.23 19.20 -16.05
CA ASP A 20 5.93 17.75 -16.03
C ASP A 20 7.01 16.89 -15.34
N CYS A 21 8.11 17.50 -14.87
CA CYS A 21 9.09 16.83 -14.02
C CYS A 21 8.71 16.91 -12.54
N SER A 22 7.47 16.58 -12.20
CA SER A 22 7.15 16.23 -10.81
C SER A 22 7.65 14.80 -10.58
N PRO A 23 8.53 14.52 -9.60
CA PRO A 23 8.82 13.14 -9.23
C PRO A 23 7.49 12.51 -8.84
N ARG A 24 7.01 11.59 -9.67
CA ARG A 24 5.77 10.85 -9.45
C ARG A 24 5.88 10.25 -8.05
N LYS A 25 5.18 10.84 -7.07
CA LYS A 25 5.19 10.32 -5.71
C LYS A 25 4.58 8.93 -5.81
N ASP A 26 5.41 7.92 -5.66
CA ASP A 26 5.00 6.54 -5.86
C ASP A 26 4.18 6.08 -4.66
N GLU A 27 2.90 6.45 -4.67
CA GLU A 27 1.93 6.10 -3.62
C GLU A 27 1.75 4.59 -3.48
N THR A 28 2.26 3.79 -4.42
CA THR A 28 2.21 2.34 -4.39
C THR A 28 2.90 1.77 -3.15
N LYS A 29 4.05 2.34 -2.76
CA LYS A 29 4.78 1.95 -1.55
C LYS A 29 4.00 2.35 -0.29
N GLU A 30 3.47 3.56 -0.28
CA GLU A 30 2.70 4.10 0.85
C GLU A 30 1.42 3.28 1.06
N LYS A 31 0.68 2.95 -0.01
CA LYS A 31 -0.47 2.04 0.03
C LYS A 31 -0.12 0.63 0.46
N ALA A 32 1.02 0.08 0.03
CA ALA A 32 1.44 -1.26 0.42
C ALA A 32 1.72 -1.33 1.93
N ILE A 33 2.43 -0.33 2.50
CA ILE A 33 2.66 -0.23 3.95
C ILE A 33 1.34 -0.04 4.70
N VAL A 34 0.49 0.88 4.25
CA VAL A 34 -0.78 1.16 4.92
C VAL A 34 -1.69 -0.07 4.92
N ASN A 35 -1.79 -0.78 3.79
CA ASN A 35 -2.53 -2.04 3.73
C ASN A 35 -1.89 -3.09 4.65
N TYR A 36 -0.57 -3.21 4.66
CA TYR A 36 0.11 -4.14 5.57
C TYR A 36 -0.20 -3.84 7.04
N ILE A 37 -0.12 -2.57 7.45
CA ILE A 37 -0.44 -2.16 8.83
C ILE A 37 -1.92 -2.37 9.15
N LEU A 38 -2.83 -2.07 8.21
CA LEU A 38 -4.27 -2.28 8.38
C LEU A 38 -4.63 -3.76 8.54
N TYR A 39 -4.02 -4.64 7.74
CA TYR A 39 -4.32 -6.07 7.79
C TYR A 39 -3.61 -6.78 8.95
N CYS A 40 -2.41 -6.35 9.33
CA CYS A 40 -1.58 -7.06 10.31
C CYS A 40 -1.61 -6.47 11.71
N GLY A 41 -2.22 -5.28 11.83
CA GLY A 41 -2.44 -4.59 13.10
C GLY A 41 -1.15 -4.16 13.80
N PRO A 42 -1.27 -3.66 15.04
CA PRO A 42 -0.13 -3.30 15.87
C PRO A 42 0.70 -4.55 16.18
N GLY A 43 1.86 -4.66 15.55
CA GLY A 43 2.76 -5.82 15.66
C GLY A 43 3.33 -6.23 14.31
N GLY A 44 2.58 -6.03 13.22
CA GLY A 44 3.07 -6.28 11.86
C GLY A 44 3.56 -7.70 11.64
N THR A 45 3.02 -8.68 12.37
CA THR A 45 3.37 -10.09 12.20
C THR A 45 2.13 -10.95 12.00
N ILE A 46 2.35 -12.18 11.53
CA ILE A 46 1.31 -13.21 11.51
C ILE A 46 0.75 -13.45 12.91
N ASP A 47 1.59 -13.40 13.94
CA ASP A 47 1.18 -13.67 15.32
C ASP A 47 0.25 -12.58 15.87
N SER A 48 0.55 -11.30 15.61
CA SER A 48 -0.33 -10.20 16.01
C SER A 48 -1.68 -10.26 15.29
N CYS A 49 -1.67 -10.61 14.00
CA CYS A 49 -2.89 -10.77 13.22
C CYS A 49 -3.73 -11.95 13.71
N ASN A 50 -3.11 -13.09 13.98
CA ASN A 50 -3.79 -14.28 14.54
C ASN A 50 -4.37 -13.99 15.94
N ALA A 51 -3.65 -13.25 16.79
CA ALA A 51 -4.16 -12.83 18.09
C ALA A 51 -5.39 -11.93 17.97
N ALA A 52 -5.41 -11.00 17.00
CA ALA A 52 -6.58 -10.17 16.72
C ALA A 52 -7.78 -11.00 16.19
N CYS A 53 -7.53 -12.00 15.34
CA CYS A 53 -8.55 -12.95 14.91
C CYS A 53 -9.13 -13.74 16.10
N GLY A 54 -8.27 -14.20 17.02
CA GLY A 54 -8.68 -14.89 18.26
C GLY A 54 -9.50 -14.00 19.19
N ALA A 55 -9.12 -12.72 19.34
CA ALA A 55 -9.88 -11.76 20.12
C ALA A 55 -11.26 -11.45 19.53
N THR A 56 -11.40 -11.50 18.20
CA THR A 56 -12.65 -11.16 17.49
C THR A 56 -13.61 -12.35 17.38
N TYR A 57 -13.10 -13.53 17.02
CA TYR A 57 -13.91 -14.71 16.71
C TYR A 57 -13.80 -15.82 17.76
N GLY A 58 -12.93 -15.66 18.77
CA GLY A 58 -12.63 -16.65 19.79
C GLY A 58 -11.32 -17.40 19.48
N GLU A 59 -10.56 -17.71 20.53
CA GLU A 59 -9.25 -18.39 20.41
C GLU A 59 -9.38 -19.88 20.07
N THR A 60 -10.54 -20.49 20.35
CA THR A 60 -10.79 -21.90 20.11
C THR A 60 -11.75 -22.08 18.94
N ALA A 61 -11.37 -22.94 17.99
CA ALA A 61 -12.23 -23.30 16.88
C ALA A 61 -13.42 -24.15 17.38
N THR A 62 -14.62 -23.67 17.08
CA THR A 62 -15.91 -24.32 17.33
C THR A 62 -16.70 -24.32 16.03
N ASN A 63 -17.71 -25.17 15.90
CA ASN A 63 -18.54 -25.20 14.69
C ASN A 63 -19.21 -23.85 14.36
N ALA A 64 -19.39 -22.97 15.35
CA ALA A 64 -20.02 -21.66 15.17
C ALA A 64 -19.06 -20.57 14.64
N ASN A 65 -17.76 -20.67 14.95
CA ASN A 65 -16.77 -19.64 14.58
C ASN A 65 -15.69 -20.15 13.60
N LEU A 66 -15.65 -21.45 13.30
CA LEU A 66 -14.62 -22.09 12.48
C LEU A 66 -14.43 -21.36 11.15
N GLN A 67 -15.51 -21.08 10.42
CA GLN A 67 -15.42 -20.41 9.13
C GLN A 67 -14.80 -19.01 9.28
N SER A 68 -15.30 -18.19 10.19
CA SER A 68 -14.82 -16.82 10.40
C SER A 68 -13.37 -16.78 10.90
N LEU A 69 -13.02 -17.66 11.84
CA LEU A 69 -11.68 -17.77 12.40
C LEU A 69 -10.67 -18.27 11.36
N THR A 70 -11.01 -19.29 10.58
CA THR A 70 -10.16 -19.80 9.49
C THR A 70 -10.01 -18.78 8.36
N SER A 71 -11.07 -18.07 7.97
CA SER A 71 -10.97 -16.99 6.99
C SER A 71 -10.09 -15.83 7.47
N CYS A 72 -10.18 -15.45 8.75
CA CYS A 72 -9.33 -14.39 9.32
C CYS A 72 -7.85 -14.81 9.38
N THR A 73 -7.55 -15.98 9.94
CA THR A 73 -6.17 -16.48 10.07
C THR A 73 -5.51 -16.79 8.72
N SER A 74 -6.27 -17.24 7.72
CA SER A 74 -5.75 -17.41 6.35
C SER A 74 -5.42 -16.07 5.69
N ALA A 75 -6.26 -15.04 5.89
CA ALA A 75 -5.96 -13.69 5.42
C ALA A 75 -4.70 -13.11 6.09
N CYS A 76 -4.45 -13.43 7.36
CA CYS A 76 -3.18 -13.09 8.03
C CYS A 76 -1.97 -13.71 7.32
N SER A 77 -2.04 -15.00 6.98
CA SER A 77 -0.94 -15.69 6.28
C SER A 77 -0.66 -15.08 4.89
N THR A 78 -1.72 -14.66 4.18
CA THR A 78 -1.58 -14.03 2.86
C THR A 78 -1.04 -12.60 2.93
N ASN A 79 -1.57 -11.78 3.85
CA ASN A 79 -1.31 -10.34 3.87
C ASN A 79 -0.16 -9.94 4.80
N CYS A 80 0.10 -10.72 5.86
CA CYS A 80 1.10 -10.40 6.89
C CYS A 80 2.42 -11.11 6.72
N ASN A 81 2.58 -11.85 5.62
CA ASN A 81 3.86 -12.43 5.28
C ASN A 81 4.87 -11.32 4.92
N VAL A 82 5.86 -11.12 5.79
CA VAL A 82 6.96 -10.16 5.60
C VAL A 82 7.70 -10.39 4.28
N LEU A 83 7.76 -11.63 3.79
CA LEU A 83 8.36 -11.94 2.48
C LEU A 83 7.55 -11.33 1.33
N SER A 84 6.22 -11.36 1.38
CA SER A 84 5.36 -10.70 0.39
C SER A 84 5.55 -9.20 0.41
N LEU A 85 5.66 -8.60 1.60
CA LEU A 85 5.96 -7.18 1.74
C LEU A 85 7.32 -6.85 1.12
N PHE A 86 8.35 -7.62 1.46
CA PHE A 86 9.71 -7.46 0.93
C PHE A 86 9.78 -7.61 -0.59
N LEU A 87 9.06 -8.57 -1.16
CA LEU A 87 8.97 -8.77 -2.61
C LEU A 87 8.24 -7.62 -3.31
N GLN A 88 7.18 -7.07 -2.72
CA GLN A 88 6.51 -5.87 -3.23
C GLN A 88 7.47 -4.67 -3.22
N PHE A 89 8.19 -4.47 -2.13
CA PHE A 89 9.21 -3.40 -2.05
C PHE A 89 10.37 -3.58 -3.03
N SER A 90 10.85 -4.81 -3.20
CA SER A 90 11.96 -5.12 -4.10
C SER A 90 11.60 -4.90 -5.57
N ASN A 91 10.35 -5.21 -5.96
CA ASN A 91 9.84 -4.93 -7.31
C ASN A 91 9.58 -3.43 -7.55
N LEU A 92 9.26 -2.66 -6.50
CA LEU A 92 9.04 -1.21 -6.59
C LEU A 92 10.34 -0.38 -6.49
N ASN A 93 11.49 -1.01 -6.23
CA ASN A 93 12.81 -0.38 -6.18
C ASN A 93 13.70 -0.75 -7.39
N LYS A 94 13.10 -1.32 -8.44
CA LYS A 94 13.80 -1.76 -9.65
C LYS A 94 13.77 -0.71 -10.75
#